data_AF-A0A937JEP5-F1
#
_entry.id   AF-A0A937JEP5-F1
#
_cell.length_a   1.000
_cell.length_b   1.000
_cell.length_c   1.000
_cell.angle_alpha   90.00
_cell.angle_beta   90.00
_cell.angle_gamma   90.00
#
_symmetry.space_group_name_H-M   'P 1'
#
loop_
_entity.id
_entity.type
_entity.pdbx_description
1 polymer ?
#
loop_
_entity_poly.entity_id
_entity_poly.type
_entity_poly.pdbx_seq_one_letter_code
_entity_poly.pdbx_strand_id
1 'polypeptide(L)'
;MTIILGYIYLFLAILQLLLLTFNYSFSNWIALPKNKNTYLQSEFFFVFINGFVLLNSSPLNWIVGLVMLGHAYGAYTLLFNSKEFYSSLEEIKAMTSQDNILDLISIPTLAIIGFIVIYSSSLTGGI
;
A
#
# COMPACT_ATOMS: atom_id res chain seq x y z
N MET A 1 3.54 -18.51 -2.82
CA MET A 1 3.03 -17.53 -1.83
C MET A 1 3.25 -16.09 -2.31
N THR A 2 4.45 -15.75 -2.79
CA THR A 2 4.79 -14.46 -3.39
C THR A 2 3.86 -14.03 -4.53
N ILE A 3 3.59 -14.91 -5.48
CA ILE A 3 2.68 -14.61 -6.61
C ILE A 3 1.28 -14.24 -6.11
N ILE A 4 0.75 -14.98 -5.11
CA ILE A 4 -0.57 -14.69 -4.51
C ILE A 4 -0.56 -13.31 -3.85
N LEU A 5 0.48 -12.97 -3.10
CA LEU A 5 0.64 -11.65 -2.49
C LEU A 5 0.63 -10.54 -3.56
N GLY A 6 1.36 -10.72 -4.66
CA GLY A 6 1.35 -9.76 -5.76
C GLY A 6 -0.03 -9.60 -6.41
N TYR A 7 -0.79 -10.69 -6.57
CA TYR A 7 -2.19 -10.62 -7.02
C TYR A 7 -3.12 -9.92 -6.03
N ILE A 8 -2.88 -10.00 -4.72
CA ILE A 8 -3.63 -9.21 -3.73
C ILE A 8 -3.43 -7.72 -3.96
N TYR A 9 -2.18 -7.27 -4.18
CA TYR A 9 -1.89 -5.87 -4.52
C TYR A 9 -2.55 -5.42 -5.83
N LEU A 10 -2.49 -6.25 -6.89
CA LEU A 10 -3.17 -5.97 -8.16
C LEU A 10 -4.70 -5.90 -7.98
N PHE A 11 -5.27 -6.83 -7.22
CA PHE A 11 -6.70 -6.85 -6.92
C PHE A 11 -7.12 -5.55 -6.22
N LEU A 12 -6.34 -5.06 -5.27
CA LEU A 12 -6.63 -3.80 -4.57
C LEU A 12 -6.51 -2.59 -5.49
N ALA A 13 -5.51 -2.56 -6.38
CA ALA A 13 -5.41 -1.51 -7.39
C ALA A 13 -6.65 -1.48 -8.31
N ILE A 14 -7.11 -2.66 -8.76
CA ILE A 14 -8.32 -2.79 -9.60
C ILE A 14 -9.57 -2.42 -8.83
N LEU A 15 -9.71 -2.89 -7.59
CA LEU A 15 -10.85 -2.57 -6.73
C LEU A 15 -10.93 -1.06 -6.49
N GLN A 16 -9.80 -0.42 -6.21
CA GLN A 16 -9.74 1.01 -5.99
C GLN A 16 -10.07 1.80 -7.26
N LEU A 17 -9.56 1.36 -8.41
CA LEU A 17 -9.93 1.94 -9.70
C LEU A 17 -11.44 1.80 -9.97
N LEU A 18 -12.01 0.62 -9.71
CA LEU A 18 -13.44 0.37 -9.87
C LEU A 18 -14.27 1.27 -8.97
N LEU A 19 -13.90 1.41 -7.69
CA LEU A 19 -14.56 2.33 -6.76
C LEU A 19 -14.52 3.78 -7.26
N LEU A 20 -13.40 4.20 -7.84
CA LEU A 20 -13.28 5.54 -8.41
C LEU A 20 -14.24 5.76 -9.59
N THR A 21 -14.52 4.74 -10.41
CA THR A 21 -15.56 4.83 -11.46
C THR A 21 -16.97 5.04 -10.92
N PHE A 22 -17.22 4.67 -9.66
CA PHE A 22 -18.46 4.94 -8.94
C PHE A 22 -18.42 6.25 -8.13
N ASN A 23 -17.47 7.17 -8.43
CA ASN A 23 -17.22 8.40 -7.67
C ASN A 23 -16.87 8.18 -6.20
N TYR A 24 -16.34 6.99 -5.86
CA TYR A 24 -15.87 6.70 -4.51
C TYR A 24 -14.34 6.71 -4.46
N SER A 25 -13.79 7.76 -3.86
CA SER A 25 -12.35 7.91 -3.63
C SER A 25 -11.92 7.18 -2.36
N PHE A 26 -11.45 5.93 -2.51
CA PHE A 26 -11.06 5.09 -1.37
C PHE A 26 -9.83 5.65 -0.64
N SER A 27 -8.81 6.13 -1.37
CA SER A 27 -7.60 6.69 -0.74
C SER A 27 -7.90 7.94 0.07
N ASN A 28 -8.72 8.86 -0.45
CA ASN A 28 -9.11 10.02 0.35
C ASN A 28 -9.94 9.60 1.55
N TRP A 29 -10.87 8.64 1.39
CA TRP A 29 -11.68 8.17 2.50
C TRP A 29 -10.84 7.54 3.61
N ILE A 30 -9.96 6.59 3.31
CA ILE A 30 -9.16 5.90 4.33
C ILE A 30 -8.17 6.86 5.01
N ALA A 31 -7.69 7.88 4.27
CA ALA A 31 -6.79 8.90 4.77
C ALA A 31 -7.47 10.01 5.60
N LEU A 32 -8.79 9.95 5.86
CA LEU A 32 -9.43 10.90 6.77
C LEU A 32 -9.00 10.64 8.23
N PRO A 33 -8.81 11.69 9.06
CA PRO A 33 -8.45 11.52 10.48
C PRO A 33 -9.41 10.62 11.26
N LYS A 34 -10.71 10.69 10.96
CA LYS A 34 -11.74 9.83 11.57
C LYS A 34 -11.57 8.34 11.25
N ASN A 35 -10.87 8.01 10.16
CA ASN A 35 -10.63 6.65 9.67
C ASN A 35 -9.22 6.14 10.00
N LYS A 36 -8.45 6.87 10.81
CA LYS A 36 -7.07 6.53 11.23
C LYS A 36 -6.92 5.07 11.66
N ASN A 37 -7.83 4.56 12.48
CA ASN A 37 -7.75 3.20 12.99
C ASN A 37 -7.90 2.15 11.88
N THR A 38 -8.82 2.37 10.94
CA THR A 38 -8.98 1.50 9.77
C THR A 38 -7.74 1.52 8.89
N TYR A 39 -7.15 2.70 8.68
CA TYR A 39 -5.91 2.81 7.93
C TYR A 39 -4.77 2.07 8.63
N LEU A 40 -4.59 2.30 9.93
CA LEU A 40 -3.56 1.62 10.71
C LEU A 40 -3.73 0.09 10.70
N GLN A 41 -4.97 -0.40 10.78
CA GLN A 41 -5.27 -1.84 10.65
C GLN A 41 -4.86 -2.38 9.29
N SER A 42 -5.10 -1.64 8.20
CA SER A 42 -4.64 -2.00 6.86
C SER A 42 -3.12 -2.08 6.80
N GLU A 43 -2.40 -1.09 7.33
CA GLU A 43 -0.93 -1.12 7.36
C GLU A 43 -0.40 -2.34 8.13
N PHE A 44 -0.95 -2.62 9.30
CA PHE A 44 -0.57 -3.81 10.06
C PHE A 44 -0.89 -5.11 9.34
N PHE A 45 -2.06 -5.22 8.71
CA PHE A 45 -2.40 -6.38 7.88
C PHE A 45 -1.33 -6.63 6.82
N PHE A 46 -0.88 -5.59 6.12
CA PHE A 46 0.18 -5.72 5.13
C PHE A 46 1.54 -6.04 5.72
N VAL A 47 1.91 -5.46 6.87
CA VAL A 47 3.14 -5.85 7.59
C VAL A 47 3.13 -7.36 7.87
N PHE A 48 2.04 -7.88 8.42
CA PHE A 48 1.96 -9.30 8.80
C PHE A 48 1.96 -10.23 7.59
N ILE A 49 1.18 -9.94 6.54
CA ILE A 49 1.13 -10.82 5.36
C ILE A 49 2.45 -10.80 4.57
N ASN A 50 3.10 -9.64 4.44
CA ASN A 50 4.42 -9.56 3.80
C ASN A 50 5.47 -10.28 4.65
N GLY A 51 5.46 -10.09 5.98
CA GLY A 51 6.36 -10.80 6.89
C GLY A 51 6.17 -12.31 6.82
N PHE A 52 4.93 -12.78 6.77
CA PHE A 52 4.64 -14.20 6.59
C PHE A 52 5.19 -14.74 5.26
N VAL A 53 5.00 -14.03 4.14
CA VAL A 53 5.55 -14.44 2.84
C VAL A 53 7.08 -14.42 2.84
N LEU A 54 7.68 -13.37 3.42
CA LEU A 54 9.13 -13.21 3.52
C LEU A 54 9.78 -14.36 4.29
N LEU A 55 9.26 -14.71 5.47
CA LEU A 55 9.79 -15.78 6.32
C LEU A 55 9.62 -17.18 5.70
N ASN A 56 8.71 -17.33 4.74
CA ASN A 56 8.48 -18.57 4.00
C ASN A 56 9.09 -18.57 2.59
N SER A 57 9.91 -17.58 2.26
CA SER A 57 10.64 -17.51 0.98
C SER A 57 12.05 -18.11 1.13
N SER A 58 12.41 -19.04 0.23
CA SER A 58 13.77 -19.58 0.11
C SER A 58 14.18 -19.62 -1.36
N PRO A 59 15.15 -18.80 -1.80
CA PRO A 59 15.89 -17.81 -1.02
C PRO A 59 15.01 -16.67 -0.48
N LEU A 60 15.52 -15.92 0.49
CA LEU A 60 14.82 -14.77 1.08
C LEU A 60 14.47 -13.74 0.00
N ASN A 61 13.20 -13.39 -0.11
CA ASN A 61 12.74 -12.40 -1.09
C ASN A 61 12.85 -10.97 -0.53
N TRP A 62 14.02 -10.35 -0.72
CA TRP A 62 14.31 -9.02 -0.17
C TRP A 62 13.37 -7.92 -0.71
N ILE A 63 12.80 -8.10 -1.91
CA ILE A 63 11.82 -7.17 -2.49
C ILE A 63 10.55 -7.14 -1.64
N VAL A 64 10.01 -8.31 -1.25
CA VAL A 64 8.89 -8.41 -0.31
C VAL A 64 9.26 -7.79 1.04
N GLY A 65 10.51 -7.95 1.48
CA GLY A 65 11.02 -7.30 2.69
C GLY A 65 10.97 -5.77 2.63
N LEU A 66 11.33 -5.15 1.50
CA LEU A 66 11.23 -3.70 1.32
C LEU A 66 9.76 -3.22 1.33
N VAL A 67 8.86 -3.97 0.70
CA VAL A 67 7.42 -3.67 0.71
C VAL A 67 6.88 -3.73 2.15
N MET A 68 7.26 -4.75 2.92
CA MET A 68 6.93 -4.86 4.35
C MET A 68 7.40 -3.63 5.14
N LEU A 69 8.63 -3.17 4.92
CA LEU A 69 9.18 -2.00 5.61
C LEU A 69 8.43 -0.71 5.24
N GLY A 70 7.98 -0.57 3.99
CA GLY A 70 7.13 0.55 3.58
C GLY A 70 5.83 0.61 4.40
N HIS A 71 5.17 -0.53 4.57
CA HIS A 71 3.97 -0.62 5.41
C HIS A 71 4.27 -0.39 6.90
N ALA A 72 5.40 -0.91 7.40
CA ALA A 72 5.84 -0.64 8.78
C ALA A 72 6.08 0.85 9.02
N TYR A 73 6.66 1.56 8.04
CA TYR A 73 6.82 3.01 8.08
C TYR A 73 5.48 3.74 8.05
N GLY A 74 4.53 3.29 7.24
CA GLY A 74 3.15 3.80 7.24
C GLY A 74 2.49 3.67 8.61
N ALA A 75 2.52 2.48 9.20
CA ALA A 75 2.01 2.22 10.55
C ALA A 75 2.71 3.08 11.62
N TYR A 76 4.04 3.18 11.57
CA TYR A 76 4.83 4.02 12.47
C TYR A 76 4.40 5.49 12.38
N THR A 77 4.26 6.00 11.16
CA THR A 77 3.86 7.39 10.91
C THR A 77 2.45 7.65 11.46
N LEU A 78 1.50 6.74 11.23
CA LEU A 78 0.15 6.86 11.78
C LEU A 78 0.13 6.75 13.32
N LEU A 79 0.96 5.91 13.93
CA LEU A 79 0.99 5.77 15.39
C LEU A 79 1.61 6.98 16.08
N PHE A 80 2.77 7.42 15.60
CA PHE A 80 3.63 8.33 16.35
C PHE A 80 3.70 9.74 15.76
N ASN A 81 3.44 9.91 14.46
CA ASN A 81 3.59 11.18 13.73
C ASN A 81 2.31 11.54 12.93
N SER A 82 1.13 11.17 13.46
CA SER A 82 -0.11 11.34 12.68
C SER A 82 -0.45 12.79 12.38
N LYS A 83 -0.01 13.73 13.23
CA LYS A 83 -0.29 15.16 13.02
C LYS A 83 0.43 15.67 11.77
N GLU A 84 1.71 15.35 11.65
CA GLU A 84 2.56 15.69 10.52
C GLU A 84 2.09 14.99 9.25
N PHE A 85 1.66 13.73 9.36
CA PHE A 85 1.06 12.98 8.26
C PHE A 85 -0.19 13.65 7.70
N TYR A 86 -1.15 14.02 8.54
CA TYR A 86 -2.36 14.68 8.05
C TYR A 86 -2.06 16.07 7.50
N SER A 87 -1.10 16.81 8.08
CA SER A 87 -0.65 18.10 7.55
C SER A 87 -0.11 17.96 6.13
N SER A 88 0.76 16.97 5.88
CA SER A 88 1.35 16.77 4.55
C SER A 88 0.31 16.33 3.51
N LEU A 89 -0.73 15.58 3.91
CA LEU A 89 -1.84 15.25 3.02
C LEU A 89 -2.63 16.48 2.60
N GLU A 90 -2.90 17.41 3.52
CA GLU A 90 -3.61 18.65 3.20
C GLU A 90 -2.75 19.56 2.31
N GLU A 91 -1.42 19.60 2.53
CA GLU A 91 -0.49 20.28 1.62
C GLU A 91 -0.52 19.68 0.20
N ILE A 92 -0.46 18.35 0.07
CA ILE A 92 -0.53 17.67 -1.24
C ILE A 92 -1.84 18.02 -1.96
N LYS A 93 -2.96 18.00 -1.25
CA LYS A 93 -4.27 18.36 -1.84
C LYS A 93 -4.31 19.83 -2.24
N ALA A 94 -3.70 20.73 -1.48
CA ALA A 94 -3.66 22.16 -1.82
C ALA A 94 -2.79 22.47 -3.06
N MET A 95 -1.87 21.58 -3.44
CA MET A 95 -0.99 21.75 -4.60
C MET A 95 -1.67 21.43 -5.95
N THR A 96 -2.90 20.90 -5.94
CA THR A 96 -3.59 20.45 -7.15
C THR A 96 -5.09 20.68 -7.07
N SER A 97 -5.75 20.85 -8.22
CA SER A 97 -7.22 20.87 -8.31
C SER A 97 -7.84 19.48 -8.43
N GLN A 98 -7.03 18.42 -8.41
CA GLN A 98 -7.47 17.04 -8.54
C GLN A 98 -7.95 16.50 -7.19
N ASP A 99 -9.27 16.44 -7.00
CA ASP A 99 -9.88 15.94 -5.75
C ASP A 99 -9.48 14.49 -5.43
N ASN A 100 -9.18 13.68 -6.45
CA ASN A 100 -8.81 12.26 -6.32
C ASN A 100 -7.29 12.02 -6.39
N ILE A 101 -6.46 13.04 -6.11
CA ILE A 101 -5.00 12.94 -6.22
C ILE A 101 -4.42 11.74 -5.45
N LEU A 102 -4.97 11.41 -4.28
CA LEU A 102 -4.49 10.27 -3.49
C LEU A 102 -4.79 8.92 -4.13
N ASP A 103 -5.90 8.76 -4.85
CA ASP A 103 -6.16 7.54 -5.65
C ASP A 103 -5.25 7.49 -6.87
N LEU A 104 -5.02 8.64 -7.51
CA LEU A 104 -4.14 8.74 -8.68
C LEU A 104 -2.68 8.38 -8.34
N ILE A 105 -2.27 8.55 -7.07
CA ILE A 105 -1.00 8.07 -6.55
C ILE A 105 -1.10 6.59 -6.14
N SER A 106 -2.08 6.21 -5.33
CA SER A 106 -2.10 4.88 -4.72
C SER A 106 -2.39 3.75 -5.70
N ILE A 107 -3.29 3.94 -6.69
CA ILE A 107 -3.64 2.91 -7.67
C ILE A 107 -2.40 2.45 -8.46
N PRO A 108 -1.63 3.35 -9.12
CA PRO A 108 -0.43 2.92 -9.82
C PRO A 108 0.63 2.38 -8.85
N THR A 109 0.78 2.93 -7.64
CA THR A 109 1.70 2.37 -6.64
C THR A 109 1.36 0.91 -6.30
N LEU A 110 0.09 0.60 -5.99
CA LEU A 110 -0.37 -0.75 -5.71
C LEU A 110 -0.19 -1.67 -6.93
N ALA A 111 -0.47 -1.17 -8.14
CA ALA A 111 -0.27 -1.94 -9.36
C ALA A 111 1.21 -2.29 -9.58
N ILE A 112 2.10 -1.30 -9.45
CA ILE A 112 3.56 -1.47 -9.58
C ILE A 112 4.09 -2.44 -8.52
N ILE A 113 3.67 -2.29 -7.25
CA ILE A 113 4.04 -3.23 -6.18
C ILE A 113 3.56 -4.64 -6.55
N GLY A 114 2.31 -4.80 -7.00
CA GLY A 114 1.78 -6.09 -7.41
C GLY A 114 2.59 -6.75 -8.51
N PHE A 115 2.91 -6.02 -9.59
CA PHE A 115 3.77 -6.53 -10.66
C PHE A 115 5.17 -6.89 -10.17
N ILE A 116 5.83 -6.00 -9.42
CA ILE A 116 7.19 -6.24 -8.90
C ILE A 116 7.21 -7.45 -7.98
N VAL A 117 6.21 -7.61 -7.10
CA VAL A 117 6.11 -8.77 -6.19
C VAL A 117 5.88 -10.06 -6.99
N ILE A 118 5.02 -10.08 -8.02
CA ILE A 118 4.81 -11.28 -8.85
C ILE A 118 6.13 -11.78 -9.46
N TYR A 119 6.93 -10.86 -10.02
CA TYR A 119 8.19 -11.21 -10.66
C TYR A 119 9.39 -11.23 -9.71
N SER A 120 9.20 -10.90 -8.43
CA SER A 120 10.32 -10.79 -7.49
C SER A 120 11.05 -12.12 -7.27
N SER A 121 10.37 -13.27 -7.36
CA SER A 121 11.03 -14.57 -7.21
C SER A 121 12.09 -14.81 -8.29
N SER A 122 11.81 -14.45 -9.56
CA SER A 122 12.78 -14.62 -10.66
C SER A 122 13.97 -13.65 -10.53
N LEU A 123 13.77 -12.49 -9.89
CA LEU A 123 14.83 -11.52 -9.61
C LEU A 123 15.68 -11.88 -8.38
N THR A 124 15.15 -12.72 -7.50
CA THR A 124 15.79 -13.08 -6.21
C THR A 124 16.36 -14.50 -6.20
N GLY A 125 16.29 -15.21 -7.33
CA GLY A 125 16.85 -16.57 -7.48
C GLY A 125 15.93 -17.68 -6.96
N GLY A 126 14.67 -17.38 -6.67
CA GLY A 126 13.64 -18.39 -6.44
C GLY A 126 13.01 -18.81 -7.76
N ILE A 127 13.27 -20.05 -8.18
CA ILE A 127 12.64 -20.67 -9.35
C ILE A 127 11.18 -21.00 -9.02
#